data_AF-A0AA36J1Q9-F1
#
_entry.id   AF-A0AA36J1Q9-F1
#
_cell.length_a   1.000
_cell.length_b   1.000
_cell.length_c   1.000
_cell.angle_alpha   90.00
_cell.angle_beta   90.00
_cell.angle_gamma   90.00
#
_symmetry.space_group_name_H-M   'P 1'
#
loop_
_entity.id
_entity.type
_entity.pdbx_description
1 polymer ?
#
loop_
_entity_poly.entity_id
_entity_poly.type
_entity_poly.pdbx_seq_one_letter_code
_entity_poly.pdbx_strand_id
1 'polypeptide(L)'
;MGKRFRRRGSDWPWYLYYILWVYLLLGFGLVISLVSTVRDVMLASGWLQPELVTDYVRKRMHLENDTLSFEEWQEEDDLSEYSYLRRVSLVCPFFMVATYLVCAYHTIQHMKKLNWTTSKRGDPLTEHTFDNHDRALRIIALPLFYGVMSFQGVMRMWGISINSSGDSHHFSQFTLRKRFLMDSYDACFWLADMYESYALFVFGLIVLEYLRQRLNTRIYVAHDAIKTNTIPRASDSFSELTDSVKVLLSQTKGLTILGIKLFCATCAGQAFYGVVVNCAAYYHIMESVFGTGCHTEEPGMLQTEKVKNMVHYLFYGAGFIASFAAIGNLVEVERGFHSHLREFSPIWKFLGTKIIVTIAFLQSMALASCPPFCWWSYTRANLLYASLLCIECFLISVVHLYAWSAEESWYEVYTPLIDLTETPSPERSPSPRLRT
;
A
#
# COMPACT_ATOMS: atom_id res chain seq x y z
N MET A 1 -21.38 2.83 -4.47
CA MET A 1 -22.46 3.85 -4.41
C MET A 1 -22.42 4.82 -5.60
N GLY A 2 -21.26 5.45 -5.88
CA GLY A 2 -21.13 6.44 -6.99
C GLY A 2 -21.57 5.96 -8.37
N LYS A 3 -21.25 4.71 -8.78
CA LYS A 3 -21.69 4.14 -10.06
C LYS A 3 -23.22 4.12 -10.24
N ARG A 4 -23.98 3.81 -9.16
CA ARG A 4 -25.46 3.79 -9.20
C ARG A 4 -26.04 5.19 -9.36
N PHE A 5 -25.45 6.20 -8.72
CA PHE A 5 -25.90 7.58 -8.83
C PHE A 5 -25.57 8.19 -10.20
N ARG A 6 -24.41 7.86 -10.78
CA ARG A 6 -24.03 8.30 -12.12
C ARG A 6 -24.95 7.72 -13.21
N ARG A 7 -25.37 6.45 -13.08
CA ARG A 7 -26.39 5.86 -13.98
C ARG A 7 -27.75 6.58 -13.95
N ARG A 8 -28.02 7.38 -12.90
CA ARG A 8 -29.24 8.19 -12.79
C ARG A 8 -29.09 9.61 -13.33
N GLY A 9 -27.97 9.92 -14.01
CA GLY A 9 -27.73 11.25 -14.58
C GLY A 9 -27.53 12.36 -13.54
N SER A 10 -27.34 12.00 -12.27
CA SER A 10 -27.09 12.97 -11.21
C SER A 10 -25.61 13.33 -11.21
N ASP A 11 -25.31 14.60 -11.48
CA ASP A 11 -23.97 15.18 -11.46
C ASP A 11 -23.52 15.34 -10.00
N TRP A 12 -23.16 14.22 -9.37
CA TRP A 12 -22.64 14.24 -8.00
C TRP A 12 -21.32 15.01 -7.96
N PRO A 13 -21.17 15.93 -7.00
CA PRO A 13 -19.94 16.66 -6.83
C PRO A 13 -18.78 15.70 -6.53
N TRP A 14 -17.67 15.90 -7.22
CA TRP A 14 -16.47 15.07 -7.13
C TRP A 14 -15.85 15.02 -5.73
N TYR A 15 -16.18 15.94 -4.83
CA TYR A 15 -15.72 15.88 -3.44
C TYR A 15 -16.34 14.72 -2.63
N LEU A 16 -17.31 14.00 -3.19
CA LEU A 16 -17.92 12.83 -2.55
C LEU A 16 -17.24 11.52 -2.96
N TYR A 17 -16.17 11.56 -3.76
CA TYR A 17 -15.37 10.38 -4.05
C TYR A 17 -14.60 9.90 -2.82
N TYR A 18 -14.58 8.58 -2.61
CA TYR A 18 -13.91 7.96 -1.47
C TYR A 18 -12.42 8.32 -1.39
N ILE A 19 -11.75 8.56 -2.54
CA ILE A 19 -10.33 8.92 -2.56
C ILE A 19 -10.09 10.27 -1.89
N LEU A 20 -10.99 11.25 -2.05
CA LEU A 20 -10.85 12.52 -1.34
C LEU A 20 -10.93 12.31 0.17
N TRP A 21 -11.86 11.48 0.63
CA TRP A 21 -11.95 11.12 2.05
C TRP A 21 -10.69 10.44 2.56
N VAL A 22 -10.07 9.58 1.77
CA VAL A 22 -8.77 8.98 2.11
C VAL A 22 -7.69 10.06 2.28
N TYR A 23 -7.55 10.99 1.34
CA TYR A 23 -6.58 12.09 1.46
C TYR A 23 -6.89 13.03 2.63
N LEU A 24 -8.16 13.33 2.88
CA LEU A 24 -8.56 14.15 4.03
C LEU A 24 -8.23 13.47 5.35
N LEU A 25 -8.51 12.17 5.49
CA LEU A 25 -8.20 11.40 6.68
C LEU A 25 -6.69 11.30 6.91
N LEU A 26 -5.92 10.97 5.87
CA LEU A 26 -4.46 10.88 5.94
C LEU A 26 -3.81 12.25 6.18
N GLY A 27 -4.31 13.30 5.52
CA GLY A 27 -3.85 14.67 5.69
C GLY A 27 -4.15 15.19 7.10
N PHE A 28 -5.34 14.93 7.62
CA PHE A 28 -5.71 15.25 9.00
C PHE A 28 -4.84 14.49 10.00
N GLY A 29 -4.65 13.18 9.79
CA GLY A 29 -3.74 12.37 10.59
C GLY A 29 -2.30 12.91 10.56
N LEU A 30 -1.79 13.28 9.39
CA LEU A 30 -0.47 13.88 9.22
C LEU A 30 -0.36 15.21 9.99
N VAL A 31 -1.37 16.09 9.90
CA VAL A 31 -1.37 17.36 10.64
C VAL A 31 -1.35 17.12 12.15
N ILE A 32 -2.16 16.20 12.67
CA ILE A 32 -2.11 15.80 14.09
C ILE A 32 -0.72 15.29 14.47
N SER A 33 -0.14 14.44 13.62
CA SER A 33 1.19 13.85 13.83
C SER A 33 2.28 14.93 13.90
N LEU A 34 2.23 15.90 13.00
CA LEU A 34 3.16 17.04 12.96
C LEU A 34 3.00 17.93 14.19
N VAL A 35 1.77 18.27 14.56
CA VAL A 35 1.50 19.10 15.75
C VAL A 35 1.95 18.39 17.03
N SER A 36 1.62 17.11 17.18
CA SER A 36 2.06 16.30 18.32
C SER A 36 3.58 16.15 18.35
N THR A 37 4.23 15.93 17.20
CA THR A 37 5.70 15.91 17.12
C THR A 37 6.32 17.22 17.63
N VAL A 38 5.83 18.36 17.14
CA VAL A 38 6.39 19.66 17.52
C VAL A 38 6.17 19.91 19.02
N ARG A 39 4.95 19.69 19.51
CA ARG A 39 4.56 19.98 20.90
C ARG A 39 5.20 19.00 21.89
N ASP A 40 5.03 17.71 21.65
CA ASP A 40 5.29 16.66 22.63
C ASP A 40 6.74 16.14 22.55
N VAL A 41 7.39 16.26 21.38
CA VAL A 41 8.77 15.83 21.18
C VAL A 41 9.71 17.03 21.08
N MET A 42 9.53 17.89 20.08
CA MET A 42 10.55 18.90 19.74
C MET A 42 10.66 19.99 20.81
N LEU A 43 9.55 20.56 21.27
CA LEU A 43 9.60 21.59 22.31
C LEU A 43 10.06 21.02 23.66
N ALA A 44 9.66 19.81 24.02
CA ALA A 44 10.04 19.16 25.28
C ALA A 44 11.54 18.82 25.34
N SER A 45 12.12 18.41 24.21
CA SER A 45 13.52 17.95 24.12
C SER A 45 14.50 19.00 23.60
N GLY A 46 14.04 20.21 23.31
CA GLY A 46 14.85 21.23 22.64
C GLY A 46 15.32 20.77 21.25
N TRP A 47 14.42 20.18 20.45
CA TRP A 47 14.71 19.61 19.13
C TRP A 47 15.73 18.47 19.19
N LEU A 48 15.57 17.56 20.16
CA LEU A 48 16.45 16.41 20.40
C LEU A 48 17.92 16.83 20.65
N GLN A 49 18.14 17.97 21.31
CA GLN A 49 19.48 18.35 21.77
C GLN A 49 19.92 17.40 22.90
N PRO A 50 21.15 16.85 22.87
CA PRO A 50 21.49 15.70 23.72
C PRO A 50 21.40 16.04 25.20
N GLU A 51 22.01 17.15 25.61
CA GLU A 51 22.01 17.62 26.99
C GLU A 51 20.58 17.85 27.52
N LEU A 52 19.73 18.49 26.72
CA LEU A 52 18.34 18.77 27.09
C LEU A 52 17.49 17.49 27.14
N VAL A 53 17.73 16.52 26.24
CA VAL A 53 17.07 15.22 26.26
C VAL A 53 17.45 14.45 27.52
N THR A 54 18.75 14.34 27.82
CA THR A 54 19.25 13.63 29.01
C THR A 54 18.68 14.24 30.28
N ASP A 55 18.68 15.57 30.40
CA ASP A 55 18.11 16.26 31.57
C ASP A 55 16.59 16.07 31.68
N TYR A 56 15.89 16.14 30.55
CA TYR A 56 14.44 15.89 30.50
C TYR A 56 14.09 14.47 30.94
N VAL A 57 14.77 13.46 30.39
CA VAL A 57 14.54 12.04 30.72
C VAL A 57 14.89 11.75 32.16
N ARG A 58 16.05 12.23 32.64
CA ARG A 58 16.46 12.08 34.04
C ARG A 58 15.42 12.65 35.00
N LYS A 59 14.97 13.88 34.75
CA LYS A 59 13.93 14.54 35.56
C LYS A 59 12.62 13.74 35.55
N ARG A 60 12.21 13.23 34.40
CA ARG A 60 10.99 12.43 34.26
C ARG A 60 11.07 11.11 35.01
N MET A 61 12.16 10.36 34.84
CA MET A 61 12.37 9.10 35.56
C MET A 61 12.41 9.29 37.08
N HIS A 62 13.00 10.39 37.57
CA HIS A 62 12.92 10.74 38.99
C HIS A 62 11.48 11.00 39.45
N LEU A 63 10.65 11.70 38.65
CA LEU A 63 9.25 11.95 38.98
C LEU A 63 8.40 10.66 38.98
N GLU A 64 8.76 9.70 38.12
CA GLU A 64 8.07 8.41 37.98
C GLU A 64 8.62 7.33 38.93
N ASN A 65 9.63 7.65 39.76
CA ASN A 65 10.37 6.71 40.62
C ASN A 65 11.02 5.54 39.83
N ASP A 66 11.42 5.78 38.59
CA ASP A 66 12.02 4.81 37.67
C ASP A 66 13.51 5.09 37.41
N THR A 67 14.26 5.40 38.47
CA THR A 67 15.66 5.81 38.35
C THR A 67 16.60 4.67 37.95
N LEU A 68 16.18 3.42 38.17
CA LEU A 68 16.98 2.23 37.85
C LEU A 68 17.08 1.99 36.34
N SER A 69 16.06 2.38 35.56
CA SER A 69 16.04 2.23 34.11
C SER A 69 16.78 3.36 33.37
N PHE A 70 17.40 4.32 34.06
CA PHE A 70 18.12 5.41 33.41
C PHE A 70 19.37 4.93 32.68
N GLU A 71 20.12 3.98 33.24
CA GLU A 71 21.31 3.39 32.59
C GLU A 71 20.90 2.60 31.34
N GLU A 72 19.81 1.81 31.44
CA GLU A 72 19.24 1.07 30.30
C GLU A 72 18.82 2.02 29.17
N TRP A 73 18.12 3.11 29.50
CA TRP A 73 17.77 4.13 28.52
C TRP A 73 19.00 4.78 27.88
N GLN A 74 20.04 5.08 28.66
CA GLN A 74 21.24 5.74 28.14
C GLN A 74 21.99 4.83 27.14
N GLU A 75 22.11 3.53 27.45
CA GLU A 75 22.76 2.57 26.56
C GLU A 75 21.98 2.39 25.25
N GLU A 76 20.66 2.28 25.34
CA GLU A 76 19.81 1.91 24.22
C GLU A 76 19.36 3.10 23.36
N ASP A 77 19.05 4.24 23.97
CA ASP A 77 18.16 5.24 23.38
C ASP A 77 18.74 6.66 23.35
N ASP A 78 19.89 6.89 24.00
CA ASP A 78 20.64 8.14 23.86
C ASP A 78 21.15 8.32 22.42
N LEU A 79 20.94 9.52 21.87
CA LEU A 79 21.32 9.93 20.52
C LEU A 79 22.50 10.93 20.52
N SER A 80 23.13 11.17 21.66
CA SER A 80 24.25 12.13 21.84
C SER A 80 25.38 11.90 20.84
N GLU A 81 25.81 10.64 20.69
CA GLU A 81 26.88 10.24 19.76
C GLU A 81 26.40 10.08 18.31
N TYR A 82 25.08 10.08 18.07
CA TYR A 82 24.45 9.76 16.79
C TYR A 82 23.87 10.99 16.09
N SER A 83 24.68 12.04 15.96
CA SER A 83 24.25 13.33 15.39
C SER A 83 23.66 13.23 13.98
N TYR A 84 24.15 12.29 13.15
CA TYR A 84 23.62 12.05 11.81
C TYR A 84 22.21 11.45 11.85
N LEU A 85 22.00 10.39 12.64
CA LEU A 85 20.70 9.74 12.82
C LEU A 85 19.63 10.74 13.28
N ARG A 86 19.99 11.59 14.23
CA ARG A 86 19.12 12.69 14.68
C ARG A 86 18.77 13.64 13.53
N ARG A 87 19.75 14.12 12.76
CA ARG A 87 19.47 15.06 11.64
C ARG A 87 18.60 14.43 10.56
N VAL A 88 18.84 13.16 10.22
CA VAL A 88 18.05 12.42 9.22
C VAL A 88 16.62 12.24 9.69
N SER A 89 16.39 11.87 10.95
CA SER A 89 15.02 11.77 11.48
C SER A 89 14.31 13.13 11.51
N LEU A 90 15.00 14.22 11.86
CA LEU A 90 14.41 15.55 11.95
C LEU A 90 13.92 16.11 10.60
N VAL A 91 14.42 15.60 9.46
CA VAL A 91 13.93 16.01 8.13
C VAL A 91 12.71 15.20 7.66
N CYS A 92 12.34 14.12 8.33
CA CYS A 92 11.19 13.28 7.95
C CYS A 92 9.86 14.05 7.83
N PRO A 93 9.48 14.98 8.74
CA PRO A 93 8.29 15.82 8.58
C PRO A 93 8.21 16.53 7.22
N PHE A 94 9.35 17.03 6.73
CA PHE A 94 9.43 17.73 5.45
C PHE A 94 9.15 16.79 4.27
N PHE A 95 9.83 15.63 4.23
CA PHE A 95 9.62 14.63 3.18
C PHE A 95 8.20 14.07 3.18
N MET A 96 7.56 14.00 4.36
CA MET A 96 6.16 13.59 4.45
C MET A 96 5.19 14.60 3.86
N VAL A 97 5.36 15.88 4.16
CA VAL A 97 4.57 16.94 3.52
C VAL A 97 4.81 16.95 2.01
N ALA A 98 6.05 16.79 1.57
CA ALA A 98 6.38 16.71 0.14
C ALA A 98 5.70 15.52 -0.55
N THR A 99 5.75 14.33 0.07
CA THR A 99 5.03 13.12 -0.42
C THR A 99 3.54 13.38 -0.55
N TYR A 100 2.91 13.98 0.46
CA TYR A 100 1.49 14.32 0.44
C TYR A 100 1.15 15.26 -0.72
N LEU A 101 1.93 16.32 -0.91
CA LEU A 101 1.72 17.30 -1.98
C LEU A 101 1.86 16.68 -3.37
N VAL A 102 2.86 15.81 -3.57
CA VAL A 102 3.07 15.10 -4.85
C VAL A 102 1.91 14.16 -5.16
N CYS A 103 1.52 13.31 -4.21
CA CYS A 103 0.40 12.39 -4.35
C CYS A 103 -0.94 13.12 -4.58
N ALA A 104 -1.18 14.23 -3.87
CA ALA A 104 -2.37 15.06 -4.04
C ALA A 104 -2.39 15.73 -5.42
N TYR A 105 -1.27 16.30 -5.87
CA TYR A 105 -1.13 16.87 -7.20
C TYR A 105 -1.42 15.83 -8.29
N HIS A 106 -0.84 14.64 -8.18
CA HIS A 106 -1.07 13.55 -9.11
C HIS A 106 -2.54 13.13 -9.15
N THR A 107 -3.17 13.02 -7.99
CA THR A 107 -4.60 12.72 -7.88
C THR A 107 -5.45 13.77 -8.59
N ILE A 108 -5.15 15.06 -8.40
CA ILE A 108 -5.83 16.16 -9.07
C ILE A 108 -5.69 16.06 -10.60
N GLN A 109 -4.53 15.65 -11.13
CA GLN A 109 -4.36 15.46 -12.58
C GLN A 109 -5.30 14.37 -13.12
N HIS A 110 -5.37 13.21 -12.47
CA HIS A 110 -6.31 12.15 -12.86
C HIS A 110 -7.76 12.62 -12.78
N MET A 111 -8.12 13.37 -11.74
CA MET A 111 -9.48 13.91 -11.59
C MET A 111 -9.82 14.93 -12.68
N LYS A 112 -8.88 15.81 -13.06
CA LYS A 112 -9.07 16.75 -14.17
C LYS A 112 -9.29 16.02 -15.49
N LYS A 113 -8.49 14.99 -15.78
CA LYS A 113 -8.66 14.15 -16.97
C LYS A 113 -10.03 13.48 -16.99
N LEU A 114 -10.45 12.88 -15.87
CA LEU A 114 -11.77 12.26 -15.74
C LEU A 114 -12.93 13.24 -15.96
N ASN A 115 -12.82 14.46 -15.41
CA ASN A 115 -13.83 15.50 -15.59
C ASN A 115 -13.92 15.94 -17.06
N TRP A 116 -12.77 16.09 -17.73
CA TRP A 116 -12.73 16.43 -19.15
C TRP A 116 -13.38 15.34 -20.02
N THR A 117 -13.05 14.06 -19.78
CA THR A 117 -13.61 12.93 -20.53
C THR A 117 -15.12 12.79 -20.28
N THR A 118 -15.56 12.94 -19.02
CA THR A 118 -17.00 12.84 -18.68
C THR A 118 -17.85 13.99 -19.22
N SER A 119 -17.26 15.18 -19.41
CA SER A 119 -17.96 16.32 -20.01
C SER A 119 -18.37 16.07 -21.46
N LYS A 120 -17.72 15.14 -22.18
CA LYS A 120 -18.05 14.78 -23.58
C LYS A 120 -19.21 13.76 -23.66
N ARG A 121 -20.21 13.89 -22.77
CA ARG A 121 -21.37 13.01 -22.50
C ARG A 121 -21.85 12.18 -23.72
N GLY A 122 -21.95 10.86 -23.53
CA GLY A 122 -22.74 9.95 -24.39
C GLY A 122 -22.13 8.57 -24.63
N ASP A 123 -20.83 8.41 -24.38
CA ASP A 123 -20.10 7.22 -24.82
C ASP A 123 -19.92 6.17 -23.68
N PRO A 124 -20.33 4.90 -23.88
CA PRO A 124 -19.97 3.76 -23.02
C PRO A 124 -18.48 3.68 -22.65
N LEU A 125 -17.57 4.15 -23.51
CA LEU A 125 -16.14 4.24 -23.22
C LEU A 125 -15.83 4.98 -21.90
N THR A 126 -16.70 5.93 -21.51
CA THR A 126 -16.51 6.77 -20.32
C THR A 126 -16.53 5.98 -19.00
N GLU A 127 -17.30 4.89 -18.89
CA GLU A 127 -17.37 4.09 -17.65
C GLU A 127 -16.09 3.27 -17.44
N HIS A 128 -15.54 2.71 -18.52
CA HIS A 128 -14.32 1.90 -18.45
C HIS A 128 -13.08 2.75 -18.12
N THR A 129 -12.94 3.89 -18.81
CA THR A 129 -11.86 4.85 -18.51
C THR A 129 -11.91 5.32 -17.07
N PHE A 130 -13.11 5.60 -16.57
CA PHE A 130 -13.30 5.95 -15.17
C PHE A 130 -12.76 4.87 -14.21
N ASP A 131 -13.10 3.59 -14.45
CA ASP A 131 -12.66 2.48 -13.60
C ASP A 131 -11.14 2.32 -13.57
N ASN A 132 -10.45 2.52 -14.70
CA ASN A 132 -9.00 2.37 -14.76
C ASN A 132 -8.27 3.51 -14.05
N HIS A 133 -8.71 4.76 -14.20
CA HIS A 133 -8.14 5.86 -13.41
C HIS A 133 -8.43 5.68 -11.92
N ASP A 134 -9.64 5.23 -11.54
CA ASP A 134 -9.99 4.97 -10.14
C ASP A 134 -9.07 3.91 -9.52
N ARG A 135 -8.77 2.84 -10.26
CA ARG A 135 -7.81 1.82 -9.82
C ARG A 135 -6.39 2.37 -9.72
N ALA A 136 -5.94 3.16 -10.69
CA ALA A 136 -4.63 3.80 -10.64
C ALA A 136 -4.49 4.74 -9.43
N LEU A 137 -5.53 5.52 -9.12
CA LEU A 137 -5.56 6.41 -7.94
C LEU A 137 -5.36 5.67 -6.61
N ARG A 138 -5.83 4.42 -6.50
CA ARG A 138 -5.59 3.59 -5.31
C ARG A 138 -4.12 3.19 -5.18
N ILE A 139 -3.43 2.99 -6.31
CA ILE A 139 -1.99 2.67 -6.31
C ILE A 139 -1.17 3.93 -6.04
N ILE A 140 -1.55 5.08 -6.62
CA ILE A 140 -0.88 6.38 -6.44
C ILE A 140 -0.88 6.85 -4.97
N ALA A 141 -1.88 6.43 -4.19
CA ALA A 141 -1.94 6.74 -2.76
C ALA A 141 -0.98 5.89 -1.90
N LEU A 142 -0.35 4.85 -2.45
CA LEU A 142 0.55 3.93 -1.72
C LEU A 142 1.71 4.65 -1.02
N PRO A 143 2.49 5.54 -1.67
CA PRO A 143 3.62 6.18 -1.02
C PRO A 143 3.18 7.10 0.13
N LEU A 144 1.99 7.69 0.03
CA LEU A 144 1.42 8.49 1.10
C LEU A 144 1.04 7.62 2.31
N PHE A 145 0.39 6.47 2.10
CA PHE A 145 0.06 5.54 3.18
C PHE A 145 1.32 5.05 3.89
N TYR A 146 2.31 4.56 3.13
CA TYR A 146 3.58 4.10 3.72
C TYR A 146 4.30 5.22 4.44
N GLY A 147 4.43 6.38 3.81
CA GLY A 147 5.11 7.51 4.43
C GLY A 147 4.46 7.90 5.75
N VAL A 148 3.12 7.99 5.82
CA VAL A 148 2.43 8.35 7.07
C VAL A 148 2.71 7.32 8.16
N MET A 149 2.69 6.02 7.82
CA MET A 149 3.01 4.96 8.77
C MET A 149 4.49 4.97 9.18
N SER A 150 5.42 5.21 8.25
CA SER A 150 6.84 5.35 8.54
C SER A 150 7.11 6.55 9.45
N PHE A 151 6.44 7.69 9.21
CA PHE A 151 6.57 8.86 10.06
C PHE A 151 5.99 8.65 11.45
N GLN A 152 4.87 7.95 11.57
CA GLN A 152 4.38 7.45 12.86
C GLN A 152 5.44 6.58 13.54
N GLY A 153 6.11 5.69 12.80
CA GLY A 153 7.26 4.92 13.28
C GLY A 153 8.39 5.80 13.84
N VAL A 154 8.80 6.84 13.11
CA VAL A 154 9.78 7.84 13.56
C VAL A 154 9.32 8.50 14.87
N MET A 155 8.05 8.90 14.97
CA MET A 155 7.49 9.48 16.19
C MET A 155 7.53 8.51 17.38
N ARG A 156 7.26 7.21 17.17
CA ARG A 156 7.38 6.21 18.25
C ARG A 156 8.81 6.07 18.72
N MET A 157 9.78 6.02 17.81
CA MET A 157 11.20 5.92 18.18
C MET A 157 11.67 7.18 18.90
N TRP A 158 11.27 8.37 18.45
CA TRP A 158 11.51 9.60 19.22
C TRP A 158 10.87 9.56 20.60
N GLY A 159 9.64 9.06 20.72
CA GLY A 159 8.97 8.85 21.99
C GLY A 159 9.79 7.98 22.95
N ILE A 160 10.41 6.91 22.45
CA ILE A 160 11.32 6.08 23.26
C ILE A 160 12.57 6.88 23.64
N SER A 161 13.21 7.57 22.68
CA SER A 161 14.42 8.38 22.92
C SER A 161 14.22 9.49 23.96
N ILE A 162 13.04 10.10 24.05
CA ILE A 162 12.73 11.13 25.06
C ILE A 162 11.95 10.57 26.26
N ASN A 163 11.82 9.25 26.36
CA ASN A 163 11.03 8.55 27.37
C ASN A 163 9.61 9.14 27.54
N SER A 164 8.88 9.34 26.44
CA SER A 164 7.54 9.94 26.41
C SER A 164 6.60 9.16 25.49
N SER A 165 5.41 8.81 26.00
CA SER A 165 4.31 8.17 25.27
C SER A 165 3.07 9.06 25.15
N GLY A 166 3.24 10.39 25.23
CA GLY A 166 2.14 11.37 25.31
C GLY A 166 1.55 11.49 26.72
N ASP A 167 0.25 11.79 26.84
CA ASP A 167 -0.50 12.00 28.10
C ASP A 167 -0.67 10.74 28.97
N SER A 168 0.05 9.66 28.68
CA SER A 168 -0.21 8.36 29.29
C SER A 168 0.59 8.16 30.58
N HIS A 169 -0.03 8.47 31.71
CA HIS A 169 0.34 7.93 33.04
C HIS A 169 0.19 6.39 33.13
N HIS A 170 -0.15 5.71 32.04
CA HIS A 170 -0.43 4.28 31.99
C HIS A 170 0.81 3.38 32.12
N PHE A 171 1.99 3.90 31.80
CA PHE A 171 3.25 3.14 31.86
C PHE A 171 4.16 3.80 32.88
N SER A 172 4.33 3.20 34.05
CA SER A 172 5.19 3.71 35.12
C SER A 172 6.68 3.45 34.87
N GLN A 173 7.01 2.38 34.15
CA GLN A 173 8.38 1.96 33.85
C GLN A 173 8.73 2.21 32.39
N PHE A 174 9.98 2.60 32.16
CA PHE A 174 10.57 2.82 30.85
C PHE A 174 10.47 1.58 29.95
N THR A 175 10.84 0.40 30.46
CA THR A 175 10.86 -0.84 29.68
C THR A 175 9.48 -1.20 29.14
N LEU A 176 8.42 -1.00 29.93
CA LEU A 176 7.03 -1.22 29.51
C LEU A 176 6.59 -0.21 28.46
N ARG A 177 6.94 1.07 28.65
CA ARG A 177 6.67 2.15 27.68
C ARG A 177 7.37 1.89 26.35
N LYS A 178 8.65 1.49 26.40
CA LYS A 178 9.47 1.11 25.23
C LYS A 178 8.81 -0.05 24.48
N ARG A 179 8.44 -1.13 25.18
CA ARG A 179 7.75 -2.29 24.57
C ARG A 179 6.46 -1.87 23.86
N PHE A 180 5.60 -1.09 24.51
CA PHE A 180 4.35 -0.61 23.90
C PHE A 180 4.59 0.26 22.65
N LEU A 181 5.57 1.16 22.70
CA LEU A 181 5.93 2.01 21.56
C LEU A 181 6.53 1.20 20.41
N MET A 182 7.29 0.14 20.70
CA MET A 182 7.80 -0.81 19.70
C MET A 182 6.66 -1.63 19.07
N ASP A 183 5.73 -2.15 19.86
CA ASP A 183 4.56 -2.86 19.33
C ASP A 183 3.71 -1.93 18.44
N SER A 184 3.58 -0.67 18.83
CA SER A 184 2.88 0.36 18.04
C SER A 184 3.61 0.70 16.74
N TYR A 185 4.95 0.72 16.78
CA TYR A 185 5.80 0.88 15.61
C TYR A 185 5.57 -0.26 14.61
N ASP A 186 5.60 -1.51 15.07
CA ASP A 186 5.37 -2.68 14.21
C ASP A 186 3.96 -2.66 13.59
N ALA A 187 2.94 -2.31 14.38
CA ALA A 187 1.57 -2.21 13.88
C ALA A 187 1.41 -1.14 12.77
N CYS A 188 2.20 -0.06 12.80
CA CYS A 188 2.20 0.94 11.72
C CYS A 188 2.69 0.31 10.41
N PHE A 189 3.77 -0.47 10.44
CA PHE A 189 4.29 -1.15 9.26
C PHE A 189 3.38 -2.28 8.78
N TRP A 190 2.74 -3.03 9.68
CA TRP A 190 1.76 -4.05 9.27
C TRP A 190 0.56 -3.42 8.55
N LEU A 191 0.12 -2.24 8.98
CA LEU A 191 -0.94 -1.50 8.30
C LEU A 191 -0.47 -0.98 6.92
N ALA A 192 0.78 -0.55 6.80
CA ALA A 192 1.38 -0.18 5.53
C ALA A 192 1.43 -1.37 4.56
N ASP A 193 1.94 -2.53 5.00
CA ASP A 193 2.01 -3.77 4.22
C ASP A 193 0.62 -4.26 3.78
N MET A 194 -0.40 -4.10 4.63
CA MET A 194 -1.79 -4.35 4.25
C MET A 194 -2.21 -3.47 3.08
N TYR A 195 -1.88 -2.17 3.10
CA TYR A 195 -2.24 -1.28 1.99
C TYR A 195 -1.46 -1.58 0.71
N GLU A 196 -0.17 -1.92 0.80
CA GLU A 196 0.58 -2.39 -0.38
C GLU A 196 -0.02 -3.65 -0.97
N SER A 197 -0.36 -4.65 -0.15
CA SER A 197 -0.97 -5.89 -0.64
C SER A 197 -2.25 -5.59 -1.43
N TYR A 198 -3.05 -4.63 -0.96
CA TYR A 198 -4.22 -4.13 -1.66
C TYR A 198 -3.87 -3.39 -2.95
N ALA A 199 -2.86 -2.53 -2.96
CA ALA A 199 -2.39 -1.84 -4.16
C ALA A 199 -1.89 -2.85 -5.23
N LEU A 200 -1.16 -3.89 -4.82
CA LEU A 200 -0.72 -4.99 -5.69
C LEU A 200 -1.89 -5.80 -6.24
N PHE A 201 -2.93 -6.02 -5.44
CA PHE A 201 -4.18 -6.63 -5.93
C PHE A 201 -4.84 -5.79 -7.02
N VAL A 202 -4.96 -4.48 -6.79
CA VAL A 202 -5.51 -3.55 -7.78
C VAL A 202 -4.63 -3.53 -9.04
N PHE A 203 -3.31 -3.54 -8.89
CA PHE A 203 -2.37 -3.62 -10.00
C PHE A 203 -2.57 -4.89 -10.83
N GLY A 204 -2.63 -6.06 -10.18
CA GLY A 204 -2.88 -7.34 -10.85
C GLY A 204 -4.21 -7.35 -11.62
N LEU A 205 -5.26 -6.73 -11.07
CA LEU A 205 -6.53 -6.58 -11.77
C LEU A 205 -6.42 -5.68 -13.01
N ILE A 206 -5.67 -4.59 -12.95
CA ILE A 206 -5.42 -3.72 -14.11
C ILE A 206 -4.69 -4.49 -15.21
N VAL A 207 -3.59 -5.18 -14.86
CA VAL A 207 -2.77 -5.93 -15.84
C VAL A 207 -3.60 -7.00 -16.55
N LEU A 208 -4.35 -7.79 -15.80
CA LEU A 208 -5.16 -8.87 -16.36
C LEU A 208 -6.32 -8.34 -17.21
N GLU A 209 -6.92 -7.22 -16.81
CA GLU A 209 -7.98 -6.57 -17.58
C GLU A 209 -7.46 -5.98 -18.89
N TYR A 210 -6.33 -5.27 -18.83
CA TYR A 210 -5.66 -4.72 -20.01
C TYR A 210 -5.25 -5.83 -20.99
N LEU A 211 -4.68 -6.92 -20.48
CA LEU A 211 -4.30 -8.07 -21.30
C LEU A 211 -5.52 -8.70 -21.99
N ARG A 212 -6.62 -8.88 -21.24
CA ARG A 212 -7.90 -9.39 -21.77
C ARG A 212 -8.40 -8.55 -22.94
N GLN A 213 -8.34 -7.22 -22.82
CA GLN A 213 -8.80 -6.30 -23.87
C GLN A 213 -7.93 -6.38 -25.13
N ARG A 214 -6.60 -6.42 -24.96
CA ARG A 214 -5.68 -6.53 -26.09
C ARG A 214 -5.85 -7.84 -26.85
N LEU A 215 -6.03 -8.94 -26.14
CA LEU A 215 -6.28 -10.24 -26.75
C LEU A 215 -7.63 -10.26 -27.49
N ASN A 216 -8.69 -9.75 -26.88
CA ASN A 216 -10.00 -9.65 -27.52
C ASN A 216 -9.96 -8.78 -28.79
N THR A 217 -9.23 -7.67 -28.77
CA THR A 217 -9.06 -6.81 -29.96
C THR A 217 -8.39 -7.57 -31.10
N ARG A 218 -7.35 -8.37 -30.82
CA ARG A 218 -6.67 -9.18 -31.85
C ARG A 218 -7.54 -10.31 -32.37
N ILE A 219 -8.29 -10.98 -31.48
CA ILE A 219 -9.26 -12.00 -31.87
C ILE A 219 -10.32 -11.40 -32.80
N TYR A 220 -10.81 -10.20 -32.48
CA TYR A 220 -11.78 -9.50 -33.32
C TYR A 220 -11.23 -9.17 -34.71
N VAL A 221 -10.05 -8.54 -34.78
CA VAL A 221 -9.42 -8.19 -36.07
C VAL A 221 -9.16 -9.42 -36.92
N ALA A 222 -8.72 -10.52 -36.30
CA ALA A 222 -8.50 -11.78 -37.01
C ALA A 222 -9.83 -12.42 -37.47
N HIS A 223 -10.89 -12.37 -36.66
CA HIS A 223 -12.21 -12.85 -37.04
C HIS A 223 -12.81 -12.03 -38.20
N ASP A 224 -12.66 -10.70 -38.17
CA ASP A 224 -13.10 -9.82 -39.25
C ASP A 224 -12.34 -10.10 -40.56
N ALA A 225 -11.02 -10.27 -40.47
CA ALA A 225 -10.18 -10.64 -41.62
C ALA A 225 -10.53 -12.01 -42.24
N ILE A 226 -11.01 -12.96 -41.43
CA ILE A 226 -11.55 -14.25 -41.92
C ILE A 226 -12.91 -14.02 -42.60
N LYS A 227 -13.78 -13.21 -42.00
CA LYS A 227 -15.12 -12.91 -42.53
C LYS A 227 -15.06 -12.20 -43.88
N THR A 228 -14.07 -11.32 -44.09
CA THR A 228 -13.87 -10.60 -45.36
C THR A 228 -13.19 -11.44 -46.45
N ASN A 229 -13.02 -12.76 -46.27
CA ASN A 229 -12.36 -13.70 -47.20
C ASN A 229 -10.91 -13.31 -47.56
N THR A 230 -10.26 -12.47 -46.76
CA THR A 230 -8.84 -12.11 -46.96
C THR A 230 -7.89 -13.25 -46.62
N ILE A 231 -8.35 -14.25 -45.85
CA ILE A 231 -7.57 -15.42 -45.44
C ILE A 231 -8.36 -16.67 -45.86
N PRO A 232 -7.72 -17.68 -46.53
CA PRO A 232 -8.38 -18.93 -46.89
C PRO A 232 -9.02 -19.60 -45.67
N ARG A 233 -10.22 -20.17 -45.84
CA ARG A 233 -11.03 -20.84 -44.79
C ARG A 233 -10.26 -21.99 -44.11
N ALA A 234 -9.46 -21.66 -43.10
CA ALA A 234 -9.02 -22.54 -42.03
C ALA A 234 -9.75 -22.14 -40.73
N SER A 235 -11.07 -21.92 -40.82
CA SER A 235 -11.91 -21.37 -39.73
C SER A 235 -11.79 -22.18 -38.44
N ASP A 236 -11.67 -23.50 -38.57
CA ASP A 236 -11.75 -24.42 -37.44
C ASP A 236 -10.49 -24.31 -36.57
N SER A 237 -9.31 -24.23 -37.19
CA SER A 237 -8.04 -24.04 -36.48
C SER A 237 -7.95 -22.70 -35.75
N PHE A 238 -8.55 -21.63 -36.29
CA PHE A 238 -8.54 -20.33 -35.65
C PHE A 238 -9.47 -20.27 -34.41
N SER A 239 -10.63 -20.92 -34.48
CA SER A 239 -11.52 -21.04 -33.34
C SER A 239 -10.86 -21.82 -32.20
N GLU A 240 -10.22 -22.94 -32.50
CA GLU A 240 -9.48 -23.75 -31.51
C GLU A 240 -8.35 -22.96 -30.83
N LEU A 241 -7.59 -22.17 -31.60
CA LEU A 241 -6.55 -21.31 -31.05
C LEU A 241 -7.14 -20.23 -30.13
N THR A 242 -8.25 -19.61 -30.55
CA THR A 242 -8.93 -18.57 -29.77
C THR A 242 -9.42 -19.12 -28.43
N ASP A 243 -10.00 -20.31 -28.43
CA ASP A 243 -10.49 -20.95 -27.20
C ASP A 243 -9.33 -21.39 -26.31
N SER A 244 -8.24 -21.87 -26.88
CA SER A 244 -7.00 -22.19 -26.14
C SER A 244 -6.43 -20.95 -25.44
N VAL A 245 -6.39 -19.81 -26.12
CA VAL A 245 -5.93 -18.54 -25.52
C VAL A 245 -6.85 -18.07 -24.39
N LYS A 246 -8.18 -18.19 -24.57
CA LYS A 246 -9.14 -17.83 -23.50
C LYS A 246 -8.99 -18.72 -22.28
N VAL A 247 -8.82 -20.03 -22.47
CA VAL A 247 -8.62 -20.99 -21.37
C VAL A 247 -7.33 -20.66 -20.63
N LEU A 248 -6.23 -20.48 -21.36
CA LEU A 248 -4.94 -20.10 -20.78
C LEU A 248 -5.06 -18.81 -19.96
N LEU A 249 -5.66 -17.76 -20.53
CA LEU A 249 -5.84 -16.48 -19.85
C LEU A 249 -6.70 -16.61 -18.58
N SER A 250 -7.77 -17.43 -18.63
CA SER A 250 -8.64 -17.70 -17.48
C SER A 250 -7.86 -18.41 -16.36
N GLN A 251 -7.06 -19.42 -16.71
CA GLN A 251 -6.22 -20.16 -15.77
C GLN A 251 -5.15 -19.26 -15.14
N THR A 252 -4.44 -18.49 -15.97
CA THR A 252 -3.43 -17.52 -15.52
C THR A 252 -4.03 -16.46 -14.61
N LYS A 253 -5.22 -15.95 -14.93
CA LYS A 253 -5.98 -15.02 -14.07
C LYS A 253 -6.32 -15.67 -12.73
N GLY A 254 -6.82 -16.91 -12.73
CA GLY A 254 -7.18 -17.64 -11.52
C GLY A 254 -5.98 -17.79 -10.57
N LEU A 255 -4.86 -18.28 -11.11
CA LEU A 255 -3.64 -18.53 -10.32
C LEU A 255 -3.00 -17.25 -9.78
N THR A 256 -2.88 -16.22 -10.63
CA THR A 256 -2.30 -14.93 -10.25
C THR A 256 -3.13 -14.25 -9.16
N ILE A 257 -4.46 -14.20 -9.35
CA ILE A 257 -5.36 -13.57 -8.38
C ILE A 257 -5.45 -14.35 -7.08
N LEU A 258 -5.36 -15.68 -7.11
CA LEU A 258 -5.35 -16.49 -5.89
C LEU A 258 -4.13 -16.17 -5.02
N GLY A 259 -2.93 -16.12 -5.61
CA GLY A 259 -1.70 -15.78 -4.88
C GLY A 259 -1.79 -14.39 -4.24
N ILE A 260 -2.25 -13.38 -5.00
CA ILE A 260 -2.39 -12.02 -4.48
C ILE A 260 -3.48 -11.93 -3.40
N LYS A 261 -4.60 -12.65 -3.53
CA LYS A 261 -5.65 -12.69 -2.50
C LYS A 261 -5.14 -13.30 -1.20
N LEU A 262 -4.37 -14.38 -1.29
CA LEU A 262 -3.75 -15.00 -0.12
C LEU A 262 -2.79 -14.01 0.57
N PHE A 263 -1.97 -13.31 -0.21
CA PHE A 263 -1.08 -12.26 0.31
C PHE A 263 -1.86 -11.13 1.00
N CYS A 264 -2.96 -10.64 0.40
CA CYS A 264 -3.82 -9.64 1.02
C CYS A 264 -4.42 -10.14 2.34
N ALA A 265 -4.87 -11.40 2.38
CA ALA A 265 -5.46 -11.99 3.58
C ALA A 265 -4.43 -12.12 4.71
N THR A 266 -3.18 -12.51 4.40
CA THR A 266 -2.11 -12.61 5.40
C THR A 266 -1.75 -11.24 5.96
N CYS A 267 -1.55 -10.23 5.11
CA CYS A 267 -1.22 -8.87 5.57
C CYS A 267 -2.38 -8.23 6.34
N ALA A 268 -3.62 -8.43 5.90
CA ALA A 268 -4.80 -7.94 6.63
C ALA A 268 -4.97 -8.62 7.99
N GLY A 269 -4.74 -9.94 8.08
CA GLY A 269 -4.77 -10.68 9.34
C GLY A 269 -3.72 -10.17 10.34
N GLN A 270 -2.50 -9.93 9.86
CA GLN A 270 -1.41 -9.39 10.67
C GLN A 270 -1.70 -7.97 11.16
N ALA A 271 -2.12 -7.07 10.26
CA ALA A 271 -2.49 -5.70 10.61
C ALA A 271 -3.65 -5.67 11.62
N PHE A 272 -4.68 -6.50 11.40
CA PHE A 272 -5.81 -6.62 12.30
C PHE A 272 -5.38 -7.10 13.68
N TYR A 273 -4.55 -8.14 13.76
CA TYR A 273 -3.99 -8.62 15.02
C TYR A 273 -3.27 -7.50 15.78
N GLY A 274 -2.32 -6.81 15.13
CA GLY A 274 -1.55 -5.75 15.78
C GLY A 274 -2.39 -4.59 16.28
N VAL A 275 -3.32 -4.09 15.44
CA VAL A 275 -4.20 -2.99 15.83
C VAL A 275 -5.11 -3.40 16.98
N VAL A 276 -5.76 -4.57 16.91
CA VAL A 276 -6.68 -5.02 17.97
C VAL A 276 -5.94 -5.24 19.28
N VAL A 277 -4.81 -5.95 19.25
CA VAL A 277 -4.03 -6.26 20.46
C VAL A 277 -3.48 -4.99 21.10
N ASN A 278 -2.92 -4.06 20.31
CA ASN A 278 -2.39 -2.80 20.84
C ASN A 278 -3.48 -1.85 21.33
N CYS A 279 -4.62 -1.74 20.63
CA CYS A 279 -5.73 -0.91 21.08
C CYS A 279 -6.37 -1.47 22.35
N ALA A 280 -6.63 -2.78 22.42
CA ALA A 280 -7.18 -3.40 23.62
C ALA A 280 -6.24 -3.24 24.83
N ALA A 281 -4.92 -3.40 24.60
CA ALA A 281 -3.90 -3.16 25.61
C ALA A 281 -3.87 -1.71 26.10
N TYR A 282 -3.97 -0.73 25.19
CA TYR A 282 -3.96 0.68 25.53
C TYR A 282 -5.18 1.10 26.37
N TYR A 283 -6.36 0.56 26.07
CA TYR A 283 -7.61 0.86 26.77
C TYR A 283 -7.92 -0.09 27.95
N HIS A 284 -6.98 -0.96 28.33
CA HIS A 284 -7.16 -1.96 29.42
C HIS A 284 -8.38 -2.88 29.22
N ILE A 285 -8.70 -3.22 27.97
CA ILE A 285 -9.81 -4.12 27.65
C ILE A 285 -9.33 -5.55 27.87
N MET A 286 -9.96 -6.28 28.79
CA MET A 286 -9.63 -7.69 29.11
C MET A 286 -8.14 -7.91 29.40
N GLU A 287 -7.64 -7.36 30.50
CA GLU A 287 -6.22 -7.39 30.89
C GLU A 287 -5.59 -8.79 30.90
N SER A 288 -6.33 -9.84 31.27
CA SER A 288 -5.83 -11.22 31.23
C SER A 288 -5.48 -11.71 29.82
N VAL A 289 -6.07 -11.12 28.78
CA VAL A 289 -5.87 -11.48 27.38
C VAL A 289 -4.95 -10.49 26.68
N PHE A 290 -5.16 -9.18 26.87
CA PHE A 290 -4.48 -8.11 26.12
C PHE A 290 -3.57 -7.22 26.98
N GLY A 291 -3.47 -7.45 28.29
CA GLY A 291 -2.69 -6.61 29.19
C GLY A 291 -1.19 -6.60 28.86
N THR A 292 -0.56 -5.44 28.97
CA THR A 292 0.89 -5.27 28.72
C THR A 292 1.77 -5.71 29.87
N GLY A 293 1.19 -6.06 31.02
CA GLY A 293 1.90 -6.30 32.28
C GLY A 293 2.13 -5.04 33.13
N CYS A 294 1.40 -3.94 32.86
CA CYS A 294 1.53 -2.72 33.67
C CYS A 294 0.81 -2.82 35.02
N HIS A 295 -0.32 -3.55 35.07
CA HIS A 295 -1.12 -3.74 36.28
C HIS A 295 -0.96 -5.14 36.88
N THR A 296 -0.59 -6.10 36.04
CA THR A 296 -0.30 -7.49 36.39
C THR A 296 1.18 -7.73 36.16
N GLU A 297 1.91 -8.37 37.07
CA GLU A 297 3.34 -8.68 36.84
C GLU A 297 3.56 -9.52 35.57
N GLU A 298 2.52 -10.22 35.12
CA GLU A 298 2.52 -11.03 33.89
C GLU A 298 1.77 -10.33 32.75
N PRO A 299 2.30 -10.36 31.51
CA PRO A 299 1.57 -9.89 30.33
C PRO A 299 0.39 -10.82 30.02
N GLY A 300 -0.67 -10.25 29.44
CA GLY A 300 -1.83 -11.00 28.98
C GLY A 300 -1.47 -12.03 27.91
N MET A 301 -2.30 -13.06 27.75
CA MET A 301 -2.03 -14.22 26.90
C MET A 301 -1.52 -13.86 25.49
N LEU A 302 -2.14 -12.88 24.82
CA LEU A 302 -1.78 -12.45 23.47
C LEU A 302 -0.58 -11.49 23.42
N GLN A 303 -0.20 -10.92 24.55
CA GLN A 303 0.96 -10.03 24.67
C GLN A 303 2.25 -10.78 25.05
N THR A 304 2.16 -12.09 25.33
CA THR A 304 3.35 -12.90 25.61
C THR A 304 4.28 -12.96 24.40
N GLU A 305 5.60 -12.84 24.63
CA GLU A 305 6.63 -12.90 23.59
C GLU A 305 6.52 -14.17 22.72
N LYS A 306 6.16 -15.30 23.34
CA LYS A 306 5.94 -16.57 22.62
C LYS A 306 4.82 -16.46 21.59
N VAL A 307 3.68 -15.89 21.96
CA VAL A 307 2.53 -15.75 21.04
C VAL A 307 2.84 -14.71 19.98
N LYS A 308 3.43 -13.56 20.35
CA LYS A 308 3.86 -12.53 19.40
C LYS A 308 4.81 -13.09 18.35
N ASN A 309 5.87 -13.78 18.76
CA ASN A 309 6.83 -14.40 17.84
C ASN A 309 6.18 -15.45 16.95
N MET A 310 5.32 -16.30 17.50
CA MET A 310 4.59 -17.30 16.71
C MET A 310 3.71 -16.63 15.64
N VAL A 311 2.92 -15.63 16.02
CA VAL A 311 2.04 -14.89 15.10
C VAL A 311 2.86 -14.15 14.05
N HIS A 312 3.95 -13.50 14.47
CA HIS A 312 4.89 -12.80 13.59
C HIS A 312 5.45 -13.76 12.53
N TYR A 313 6.06 -14.88 12.92
CA TYR A 313 6.65 -15.82 11.97
C TYR A 313 5.62 -16.53 11.09
N LEU A 314 4.42 -16.79 11.62
CA LEU A 314 3.33 -17.36 10.84
C LEU A 314 2.93 -16.43 9.69
N PHE A 315 2.64 -15.16 10.00
CA PHE A 315 2.23 -14.20 8.99
C PHE A 315 3.38 -13.79 8.06
N TYR A 316 4.60 -13.63 8.61
CA TYR A 316 5.79 -13.35 7.81
C TYR A 316 6.07 -14.47 6.80
N GLY A 317 6.08 -15.73 7.24
CA GLY A 317 6.30 -16.88 6.36
C GLY A 317 5.20 -17.06 5.32
N ALA A 318 3.93 -16.92 5.73
CA ALA A 318 2.79 -17.02 4.81
C ALA A 318 2.79 -15.87 3.78
N GLY A 319 3.04 -14.64 4.23
CA GLY A 319 3.16 -13.45 3.39
C GLY A 319 4.34 -13.55 2.41
N PHE A 320 5.48 -14.07 2.86
CA PHE A 320 6.65 -14.33 2.01
C PHE A 320 6.31 -15.30 0.89
N ILE A 321 5.79 -16.49 1.20
CA ILE A 321 5.43 -17.52 0.20
C ILE A 321 4.38 -16.98 -0.78
N ALA A 322 3.34 -16.31 -0.27
CA ALA A 322 2.29 -15.73 -1.10
C ALA A 322 2.81 -14.62 -2.03
N SER A 323 3.71 -13.77 -1.52
CA SER A 323 4.38 -12.72 -2.31
C SER A 323 5.25 -13.32 -3.42
N PHE A 324 6.06 -14.34 -3.12
CA PHE A 324 6.86 -15.04 -4.15
C PHE A 324 6.00 -15.68 -5.23
N ALA A 325 4.91 -16.36 -4.85
CA ALA A 325 3.96 -16.94 -5.80
C ALA A 325 3.30 -15.85 -6.67
N ALA A 326 2.88 -14.74 -6.08
CA ALA A 326 2.27 -13.62 -6.80
C ALA A 326 3.25 -12.97 -7.80
N ILE A 327 4.50 -12.73 -7.40
CA ILE A 327 5.55 -12.19 -8.29
C ILE A 327 5.84 -13.17 -9.41
N GLY A 328 6.05 -14.44 -9.10
CA GLY A 328 6.37 -15.47 -10.08
C GLY A 328 5.30 -15.54 -11.17
N ASN A 329 4.02 -15.56 -10.77
CA ASN A 329 2.89 -15.55 -11.69
C ASN A 329 2.85 -14.28 -12.55
N LEU A 330 3.12 -13.10 -11.97
CA LEU A 330 3.13 -11.84 -12.72
C LEU A 330 4.29 -11.77 -13.72
N VAL A 331 5.49 -12.21 -13.32
CA VAL A 331 6.67 -12.26 -14.21
C VAL A 331 6.41 -13.22 -15.37
N GLU A 332 5.74 -14.34 -15.13
CA GLU A 332 5.37 -15.29 -16.18
C GLU A 332 4.36 -14.68 -17.16
N VAL A 333 3.35 -13.97 -16.65
CA VAL A 333 2.42 -13.18 -17.49
C VAL A 333 3.17 -12.17 -18.33
N GLU A 334 4.11 -11.44 -17.73
CA GLU A 334 4.87 -10.43 -18.46
C GLU A 334 5.72 -11.05 -19.56
N ARG A 335 6.46 -12.12 -19.27
CA ARG A 335 7.29 -12.82 -20.25
C ARG A 335 6.47 -13.41 -21.38
N GLY A 336 5.35 -14.07 -21.06
CA GLY A 336 4.45 -14.66 -22.05
C GLY A 336 3.74 -13.64 -22.94
N PHE A 337 3.47 -12.44 -22.42
CA PHE A 337 2.67 -11.42 -23.11
C PHE A 337 3.40 -10.09 -23.35
N HIS A 338 4.75 -10.07 -23.32
CA HIS A 338 5.56 -8.85 -23.39
C HIS A 338 5.18 -7.94 -24.56
N SER A 339 4.99 -8.51 -25.75
CA SER A 339 4.59 -7.78 -26.97
C SER A 339 3.22 -7.10 -26.85
N HIS A 340 2.31 -7.64 -26.05
CA HIS A 340 0.98 -7.09 -25.80
C HIS A 340 0.98 -6.03 -24.69
N LEU A 341 1.97 -6.06 -23.81
CA LEU A 341 2.10 -5.17 -22.65
C LEU A 341 3.00 -3.95 -22.88
N ARG A 342 3.63 -3.83 -24.06
CA ARG A 342 4.59 -2.75 -24.37
C ARG A 342 4.03 -1.34 -24.12
N GLU A 343 2.78 -1.08 -24.49
CA GLU A 343 2.15 0.23 -24.27
C GLU A 343 1.76 0.47 -22.80
N PHE A 344 1.43 -0.59 -22.06
CA PHE A 344 1.13 -0.49 -20.63
C PHE A 344 2.39 -0.25 -19.79
N SER A 345 3.57 -0.68 -20.25
CA SER A 345 4.84 -0.56 -19.54
C SER A 345 4.78 -1.09 -18.09
N PRO A 346 4.44 -2.38 -17.89
CA PRO A 346 4.18 -2.96 -16.57
C PRO A 346 5.38 -2.85 -15.62
N ILE A 347 6.62 -2.91 -16.12
CA ILE A 347 7.83 -2.91 -15.29
C ILE A 347 7.89 -1.66 -14.40
N TRP A 348 7.73 -0.47 -14.96
CA TRP A 348 7.84 0.77 -14.19
C TRP A 348 6.70 0.94 -13.19
N LYS A 349 5.49 0.52 -13.58
CA LYS A 349 4.31 0.53 -12.71
C LYS A 349 4.42 -0.49 -11.58
N PHE A 350 4.91 -1.68 -11.88
CA PHE A 350 5.14 -2.75 -10.93
C PHE A 350 6.26 -2.38 -9.96
N LEU A 351 7.39 -1.89 -10.49
CA LEU A 351 8.51 -1.42 -9.69
C LEU A 351 8.03 -0.31 -8.75
N GLY A 352 7.33 0.71 -9.25
CA GLY A 352 6.75 1.75 -8.38
C GLY A 352 5.84 1.23 -7.27
N THR A 353 5.13 0.11 -7.49
CA THR A 353 4.22 -0.47 -6.50
C THR A 353 4.93 -1.36 -5.47
N LYS A 354 6.02 -2.04 -5.85
CA LYS A 354 6.69 -3.07 -5.02
C LYS A 354 8.09 -2.67 -4.53
N ILE A 355 8.66 -1.59 -5.07
CA ILE A 355 10.02 -1.15 -4.74
C ILE A 355 10.15 -0.84 -3.24
N ILE A 356 9.07 -0.41 -2.58
CA ILE A 356 9.04 -0.16 -1.13
C ILE A 356 9.47 -1.40 -0.34
N VAL A 357 8.83 -2.56 -0.55
CA VAL A 357 9.18 -3.79 0.19
C VAL A 357 10.59 -4.28 -0.14
N THR A 358 11.00 -4.14 -1.39
CA THR A 358 12.35 -4.59 -1.78
C THR A 358 13.41 -3.71 -1.11
N ILE A 359 13.20 -2.40 -1.07
CA ILE A 359 14.08 -1.46 -0.37
C ILE A 359 14.05 -1.73 1.14
N ALA A 360 12.87 -1.83 1.75
CA ALA A 360 12.70 -2.14 3.17
C ALA A 360 13.45 -3.41 3.57
N PHE A 361 13.33 -4.48 2.79
CA PHE A 361 14.04 -5.73 3.04
C PHE A 361 15.57 -5.55 2.95
N LEU A 362 16.05 -4.85 1.92
CA LEU A 362 17.48 -4.56 1.74
C LEU A 362 18.02 -3.67 2.87
N GLN A 363 17.25 -2.68 3.33
CA GLN A 363 17.58 -1.84 4.47
C GLN A 363 17.70 -2.68 5.75
N SER A 364 16.70 -3.52 6.05
CA SER A 364 16.73 -4.40 7.23
C SER A 364 17.94 -5.33 7.20
N MET A 365 18.27 -5.90 6.03
CA MET A 365 19.47 -6.73 5.87
C MET A 365 20.76 -5.91 6.08
N ALA A 366 20.83 -4.70 5.51
CA ALA A 366 21.99 -3.82 5.65
C ALA A 366 22.19 -3.37 7.10
N LEU A 367 21.12 -2.99 7.81
CA LEU A 367 21.16 -2.62 9.23
C LEU A 367 21.59 -3.81 10.10
N ALA A 368 21.12 -5.02 9.80
CA ALA A 368 21.47 -6.22 10.56
C ALA A 368 22.91 -6.70 10.30
N SER A 369 23.46 -6.46 9.10
CA SER A 369 24.71 -7.12 8.66
C SER A 369 25.90 -6.17 8.50
N CYS A 370 25.69 -4.87 8.32
CA CYS A 370 26.75 -3.92 7.95
C CYS A 370 27.20 -3.07 9.15
N PRO A 371 28.48 -3.12 9.56
CA PRO A 371 29.02 -2.17 10.53
C PRO A 371 29.01 -0.72 9.99
N PRO A 372 28.76 0.30 10.82
CA PRO A 372 28.54 0.22 12.27
C PRO A 372 27.09 -0.09 12.68
N PHE A 373 26.16 -0.24 11.72
CA PHE A 373 24.72 -0.34 11.99
C PHE A 373 24.32 -1.61 12.75
N CYS A 374 25.02 -2.72 12.52
CA CYS A 374 24.74 -3.97 13.23
C CYS A 374 25.08 -3.92 14.73
N TRP A 375 25.79 -2.86 15.18
CA TRP A 375 26.08 -2.60 16.60
C TRP A 375 25.12 -1.58 17.23
N TRP A 376 24.18 -1.05 16.45
CA TRP A 376 23.20 -0.12 16.99
C TRP A 376 22.14 -0.87 17.79
N SER A 377 21.60 -0.20 18.80
CA SER A 377 20.42 -0.68 19.51
C SER A 377 19.25 -0.81 18.55
N TYR A 378 18.27 -1.62 18.94
CA TYR A 378 17.08 -1.87 18.13
C TYR A 378 16.32 -0.56 17.84
N THR A 379 16.21 0.34 18.81
CA THR A 379 15.58 1.66 18.62
C THR A 379 16.32 2.53 17.62
N ARG A 380 17.66 2.60 17.69
CA ARG A 380 18.47 3.41 16.75
C ARG A 380 18.36 2.88 15.33
N ALA A 381 18.41 1.56 15.14
CA ALA A 381 18.24 0.91 13.85
C ALA A 381 16.84 1.19 13.27
N ASN A 382 15.79 1.02 14.06
CA ASN A 382 14.40 1.28 13.64
C ASN A 382 14.13 2.77 13.37
N LEU A 383 14.75 3.67 14.13
CA LEU A 383 14.68 5.11 13.86
C LEU A 383 15.26 5.43 12.49
N LEU A 384 16.43 4.86 12.15
CA LEU A 384 17.05 5.06 10.84
C LEU A 384 16.19 4.47 9.73
N TYR A 385 15.75 3.23 9.90
CA TYR A 385 14.89 2.52 8.95
C TYR A 385 13.64 3.32 8.60
N ALA A 386 12.86 3.72 9.62
CA ALA A 386 11.63 4.48 9.41
C ALA A 386 11.91 5.88 8.82
N SER A 387 13.05 6.49 9.17
CA SER A 387 13.44 7.78 8.61
C SER A 387 13.79 7.69 7.12
N LEU A 388 14.54 6.66 6.72
CA LEU A 388 14.87 6.41 5.32
C LEU A 388 13.62 6.11 4.49
N LEU A 389 12.69 5.32 5.02
CA LEU A 389 11.42 5.05 4.33
C LEU A 389 10.58 6.31 4.10
N CYS A 390 10.60 7.29 5.01
CA CYS A 390 9.94 8.59 4.76
C CYS A 390 10.53 9.30 3.53
N ILE A 391 11.86 9.27 3.38
CA ILE A 391 12.57 9.89 2.25
C ILE A 391 12.28 9.11 0.96
N GLU A 392 12.29 7.79 1.02
CA GLU A 392 12.06 6.92 -0.13
C GLU A 392 10.63 6.99 -0.62
N CYS A 393 9.64 7.09 0.28
CA CYS A 393 8.24 7.32 -0.10
C CYS A 393 8.08 8.60 -0.92
N PHE A 394 8.83 9.66 -0.60
CA PHE A 394 8.86 10.86 -1.44
C PHE A 394 9.41 10.56 -2.83
N LEU A 395 10.57 9.90 -2.94
CA LEU A 395 11.14 9.54 -4.23
C LEU A 395 10.21 8.66 -5.06
N ILE A 396 9.53 7.70 -4.42
CA ILE A 396 8.59 6.79 -5.07
C ILE A 396 7.33 7.55 -5.52
N SER A 397 6.86 8.52 -4.75
CA SER A 397 5.75 9.40 -5.20
C SER A 397 6.10 10.17 -6.47
N VAL A 398 7.37 10.59 -6.63
CA VAL A 398 7.84 11.23 -7.86
C VAL A 398 7.92 10.23 -9.01
N VAL A 399 8.39 8.99 -8.76
CA VAL A 399 8.38 7.92 -9.77
C VAL A 399 6.94 7.60 -10.21
N HIS A 400 5.97 7.64 -9.29
CA HIS A 400 4.55 7.42 -9.61
C HIS A 400 4.01 8.46 -10.59
N LEU A 401 4.40 9.74 -10.48
CA LEU A 401 4.01 10.77 -11.45
C LEU A 401 4.35 10.38 -12.89
N TYR A 402 5.49 9.72 -13.09
CA TYR A 402 5.92 9.25 -14.40
C TYR A 402 5.24 7.92 -14.79
N ALA A 403 5.28 6.94 -13.89
CA ALA A 403 4.82 5.57 -14.20
C ALA A 403 3.31 5.45 -14.40
N TRP A 404 2.53 6.34 -13.77
CA TRP A 404 1.07 6.35 -13.78
C TRP A 404 0.54 7.70 -14.29
N SER A 405 1.07 8.20 -15.40
CA SER A 405 0.63 9.48 -15.97
C SER A 405 -0.88 9.47 -16.28
N ALA A 406 -1.59 10.55 -15.96
CA ALA A 406 -3.03 10.67 -16.27
C ALA A 406 -3.35 10.67 -17.78
N GLU A 407 -2.35 10.82 -18.64
CA GLU A 407 -2.52 10.92 -20.09
C GLU A 407 -2.26 9.61 -20.84
N GLU A 408 -2.08 8.48 -20.14
CA GLU A 408 -1.78 7.22 -20.82
C GLU A 408 -2.98 6.68 -21.62
N SER A 409 -2.73 6.28 -22.86
CA SER A 409 -3.76 5.80 -23.80
C SER A 409 -4.48 4.53 -23.34
N TRP A 410 -3.84 3.70 -22.52
CA TRP A 410 -4.45 2.45 -22.05
C TRP A 410 -5.67 2.67 -21.13
N TYR A 411 -5.84 3.86 -20.54
CA TYR A 411 -7.06 4.22 -19.82
C TYR A 411 -8.29 4.23 -20.75
N GLU A 412 -8.11 4.56 -22.03
CA GLU A 412 -9.18 4.73 -23.01
C GLU A 412 -9.43 3.47 -23.86
N VAL A 413 -8.62 2.42 -23.71
CA VAL A 413 -8.81 1.18 -24.46
C VAL A 413 -10.09 0.51 -24.00
N TYR A 414 -11.10 0.49 -24.86
CA TYR A 414 -12.33 -0.27 -24.68
C TYR A 414 -12.54 -1.14 -25.91
N THR A 415 -12.61 -2.44 -25.69
CA THR A 415 -13.05 -3.39 -26.72
C THR A 415 -14.46 -3.84 -26.32
N PRO A 416 -15.50 -3.56 -27.12
CA PRO A 416 -16.83 -4.11 -26.83
C PRO A 416 -16.72 -5.63 -26.72
N LEU A 417 -17.27 -6.17 -25.63
CA LEU A 417 -17.40 -7.62 -25.50
C LEU A 417 -18.32 -8.10 -26.61
N ILE A 418 -17.74 -8.76 -27.60
CA ILE A 418 -18.50 -9.46 -28.61
C ILE A 418 -19.13 -10.63 -27.88
N ASP A 419 -20.46 -10.59 -27.74
CA ASP A 419 -21.19 -11.75 -27.28
C ASP A 419 -21.17 -12.79 -28.42
N LEU A 420 -20.12 -13.61 -28.43
CA LEU A 420 -19.97 -14.69 -29.41
C LEU A 420 -21.08 -15.75 -29.27
N THR A 421 -21.95 -15.64 -28.26
CA THR A 421 -23.13 -16.51 -28.14
C THR A 421 -24.33 -16.04 -28.95
N GLU A 422 -24.33 -14.79 -29.46
CA GLU A 422 -25.23 -14.38 -30.52
C GLU A 422 -24.76 -15.02 -31.83
N THR A 423 -25.09 -16.31 -31.99
CA THR A 423 -25.08 -16.92 -33.32
C THR A 423 -25.94 -16.04 -34.21
N PRO A 424 -25.44 -15.57 -35.37
CA PRO A 424 -26.26 -14.79 -36.28
C PRO A 424 -27.50 -15.63 -36.56
N SER A 425 -28.65 -15.17 -36.08
CA SER A 425 -29.92 -15.82 -36.34
C SER A 425 -29.96 -16.07 -37.83
N PRO A 426 -30.09 -17.34 -38.30
CA PRO A 426 -29.97 -17.66 -39.71
C PRO A 426 -30.85 -16.66 -40.44
N GLU A 427 -30.24 -15.84 -41.30
CA GLU A 427 -30.94 -14.82 -42.07
C GLU A 427 -32.20 -15.50 -42.58
N ARG A 428 -33.37 -15.06 -42.10
CA ARG A 428 -34.64 -15.52 -42.64
C ARG A 428 -34.53 -15.22 -44.11
N SER A 429 -34.32 -16.26 -44.91
CA SER A 429 -34.31 -16.15 -46.35
C SER A 429 -35.58 -15.37 -46.71
N PRO A 430 -35.46 -14.30 -47.53
CA PRO A 430 -36.62 -13.52 -47.90
C PRO A 430 -37.66 -14.48 -48.47
N SER A 431 -38.76 -14.67 -47.75
CA SER A 431 -39.85 -15.54 -48.20
C SER A 431 -40.23 -15.08 -49.60
N PRO A 432 -40.30 -15.96 -50.61
CA PRO A 432 -40.68 -15.57 -51.95
C PRO A 432 -42.05 -14.89 -51.86
N ARG A 433 -42.10 -13.58 -52.09
CA ARG A 433 -43.36 -12.84 -52.22
C ARG A 433 -44.05 -13.40 -53.45
N LEU A 434 -45.03 -14.28 -53.24
CA LEU A 434 -46.02 -14.64 -54.25
C LEU A 434 -46.68 -13.34 -54.74
N ARG A 435 -46.39 -12.94 -55.98
CA ARG A 435 -47.18 -11.93 -56.69
C ARG A 435 -48.47 -12.63 -57.12
N THR A 436 -49.57 -12.26 -56.49
CA THR A 436 -50.95 -12.48 -56.97
C THR A 436 -51.40 -11.30 -57.79
#